data_AF-A0A137P4Q9-F1
#
_entry.id   AF-A0A137P4Q9-F1
#
_cell.length_a   1.000
_cell.length_b   1.000
_cell.length_c   1.000
_cell.angle_alpha   90.00
_cell.angle_beta   90.00
_cell.angle_gamma   90.00
#
_symmetry.space_group_name_H-M   'P 1'
#
loop_
_entity.id
_entity.type
_entity.pdbx_description
1 polymer ?
#
loop_
_entity_poly.entity_id
_entity_poly.type
_entity_poly.pdbx_seq_one_letter_code
_entity_poly.pdbx_strand_id
1 'polypeptide(L)'
;MTEELEIIELIQSYKGGDEPDKVLLTDIVKICLEDNKFDKYSSSVKLEIFTFIKNFIKTSEQAKKWIDEDNQASILNLFLLRGGISRNSSFLDSDWSLESLKCLANSMLQTEKFRLLFEESEAYLEILNRLEDNRVPNPDFRFLYYRLLYLSTLNYNKVVEVLFTKDLKKLTLDAISTKFANNNTFNKELLLTDWLKILFNLHYTSTKEVPAKVDDAKLEEFSKIIPDIIDLLKDYPPIGMSSPGINIIHILMNFKPEAYNNLNLSNQVYQFLTNLTLKLIESNVDNVDEHGNLSPVVMFTTLLVKTSEISKELIKASIIPESSDRKKPLGFGETFSSKFIGLLIQTTNNNLKESVGELLFYLSDENGDKMVSNFGYGNCAGYLVNNSIPFNIPDDEAKNHINPITGQLYENEALRELQNMTMEEKEREAEKLFVLFERMKKNPAINIVNPVELAQREGKLENLPDSDHSDSD
;
A
#
# COMPACT_ATOMS: atom_id res chain seq x y z
N MET A 1 1.82 51.33 -5.91
CA MET A 1 0.66 51.42 -6.84
C MET A 1 1.05 51.11 -8.27
N THR A 2 1.91 51.87 -8.95
CA THR A 2 2.27 51.60 -10.36
C THR A 2 2.93 50.24 -10.57
N GLU A 3 3.96 49.89 -9.79
CA GLU A 3 4.64 48.58 -9.93
C GLU A 3 3.76 47.38 -9.50
N GLU A 4 2.86 47.55 -8.52
CA GLU A 4 1.92 46.49 -8.12
C GLU A 4 0.88 46.23 -9.20
N LEU A 5 0.35 47.29 -9.81
CA LEU A 5 -0.59 47.20 -10.93
C LEU A 5 0.07 46.54 -12.13
N GLU A 6 1.32 46.89 -12.45
CA GLU A 6 2.09 46.26 -13.52
C GLU A 6 2.26 44.74 -13.31
N ILE A 7 2.59 44.30 -12.09
CA ILE A 7 2.72 42.87 -11.78
C ILE A 7 1.37 42.16 -11.86
N ILE A 8 0.29 42.77 -11.36
CA ILE A 8 -1.05 42.18 -11.45
C ILE A 8 -1.50 42.08 -12.91
N GLU A 9 -1.38 43.14 -13.70
CA GLU A 9 -1.73 43.16 -15.13
C GLU A 9 -0.94 42.10 -15.89
N LEU A 10 0.34 41.95 -15.56
CA LEU A 10 1.22 40.94 -16.11
C LEU A 10 0.82 39.52 -15.69
N ILE A 11 0.38 39.28 -14.46
CA ILE A 11 -0.14 37.96 -14.04
C ILE A 11 -1.48 37.67 -14.72
N GLN A 12 -2.34 38.68 -14.87
CA GLN A 12 -3.68 38.53 -15.43
C GLN A 12 -3.67 38.25 -16.93
N SER A 13 -2.71 38.79 -17.68
CA SER A 13 -2.58 38.50 -19.12
C SER A 13 -2.37 37.01 -19.42
N TYR A 14 -1.76 36.25 -18.51
CA TYR A 14 -1.53 34.80 -18.65
C TYR A 14 -2.62 33.92 -18.01
N LYS A 15 -3.64 34.51 -17.37
CA LYS A 15 -4.84 33.75 -16.97
C LYS A 15 -5.72 33.36 -18.18
N GLY A 16 -5.39 33.84 -19.39
CA GLY A 16 -6.11 33.62 -20.65
C GLY A 16 -5.80 32.33 -21.42
N GLY A 17 -4.88 31.48 -20.96
CA GLY A 17 -4.63 30.15 -21.54
C GLY A 17 -3.26 29.94 -22.19
N ASP A 18 -2.44 30.99 -22.32
CA ASP A 18 -1.05 30.87 -22.81
C ASP A 18 -0.08 30.47 -21.68
N GLU A 19 0.85 29.55 -21.94
CA GLU A 19 1.91 29.22 -20.97
C GLU A 19 2.82 30.45 -20.74
N PRO A 20 3.07 30.87 -19.49
CA PRO A 20 3.92 32.02 -19.24
C PRO A 20 5.38 31.73 -19.63
N ASP A 21 6.02 32.72 -20.25
CA ASP A 21 7.43 32.62 -20.63
C ASP A 21 8.32 32.48 -19.39
N LYS A 22 9.34 31.64 -19.49
CA LYS A 22 10.37 31.43 -18.47
C LYS A 22 11.06 32.72 -18.05
N VAL A 23 11.22 33.67 -18.97
CA VAL A 23 11.80 35.00 -18.69
C VAL A 23 10.95 35.75 -17.65
N LEU A 24 9.64 35.77 -17.83
CA LEU A 24 8.70 36.42 -16.92
C LEU A 24 8.75 35.81 -15.52
N LEU A 25 8.68 34.49 -15.42
CA LEU A 25 8.74 33.80 -14.14
C LEU A 25 10.07 34.07 -13.42
N THR A 26 11.16 34.18 -14.17
CA THR A 26 12.49 34.52 -13.63
C THR A 26 12.54 35.94 -13.09
N ASP A 27 11.91 36.89 -13.78
CA ASP A 27 11.85 38.28 -13.31
C ASP A 27 10.95 38.45 -12.07
N ILE A 28 9.84 37.73 -12.02
CA ILE A 28 9.00 37.65 -10.80
C ILE A 28 9.83 37.12 -9.62
N VAL A 29 10.65 36.07 -9.83
CA VAL A 29 11.53 35.53 -8.78
C VAL A 29 12.53 36.58 -8.29
N LYS A 30 13.19 37.32 -9.20
CA LYS A 30 14.13 38.39 -8.82
C LYS A 30 13.45 39.47 -7.98
N ILE A 31 12.27 39.93 -8.40
CA ILE A 31 11.49 40.92 -7.66
C ILE A 31 11.15 40.40 -6.26
N CYS A 32 10.73 39.14 -6.15
CA CYS A 32 10.34 38.57 -4.87
C CYS A 32 11.52 38.28 -3.94
N LEU A 33 12.75 38.16 -4.46
CA LEU A 33 13.97 38.03 -3.67
C LEU A 33 14.48 39.39 -3.14
N GLU A 34 14.13 40.51 -3.77
CA GLU A 34 14.53 41.84 -3.33
C GLU A 34 13.62 42.35 -2.19
N ASP A 35 14.07 42.24 -0.93
CA ASP A 35 13.31 42.66 0.27
C ASP A 35 12.74 44.08 0.16
N ASN A 36 13.55 45.03 -0.31
CA ASN A 36 13.16 46.44 -0.49
C ASN A 36 11.97 46.66 -1.44
N LYS A 37 11.69 45.71 -2.34
CA LYS A 37 10.57 45.75 -3.27
C LYS A 37 9.43 44.88 -2.77
N PHE A 38 9.73 43.62 -2.45
CA PHE A 38 8.72 42.66 -2.02
C PHE A 38 7.99 43.12 -0.76
N ASP A 39 8.69 43.67 0.24
CA ASP A 39 8.06 44.09 1.50
C ASP A 39 7.05 45.23 1.32
N LYS A 40 7.23 46.06 0.29
CA LYS A 40 6.32 47.16 -0.05
C LYS A 40 5.00 46.70 -0.66
N TYR A 41 4.95 45.49 -1.20
CA TYR A 41 3.72 44.97 -1.80
C TYR A 41 2.68 44.61 -0.74
N SER A 42 1.43 44.90 -1.06
CA SER A 42 0.27 44.49 -0.27
C SER A 42 0.19 42.96 -0.17
N SER A 43 -0.38 42.46 0.94
CA SER A 43 -0.57 41.01 1.13
C SER A 43 -1.37 40.36 0.00
N SER A 44 -2.30 41.10 -0.63
CA SER A 44 -3.08 40.62 -1.78
C SER A 44 -2.21 40.35 -3.00
N VAL A 45 -1.30 41.28 -3.32
CA VAL A 45 -0.36 41.13 -4.45
C VAL A 45 0.58 39.96 -4.19
N LYS A 46 1.15 39.87 -2.98
CA LYS A 46 2.03 38.77 -2.57
C LYS A 46 1.33 37.41 -2.74
N LEU A 47 0.08 37.32 -2.31
CA LEU A 47 -0.72 36.10 -2.44
C LEU A 47 -1.01 35.75 -3.91
N GLU A 48 -1.33 36.74 -4.74
CA GLU A 48 -1.60 36.52 -6.17
C GLU A 48 -0.34 36.01 -6.90
N ILE A 49 0.84 36.55 -6.59
CA ILE A 49 2.13 36.08 -7.13
C ILE A 49 2.35 34.60 -6.80
N PHE A 50 2.28 34.21 -5.53
CA PHE A 50 2.52 32.81 -5.15
C PHE A 50 1.42 31.87 -5.66
N THR A 51 0.17 32.33 -5.75
CA THR A 51 -0.92 31.54 -6.35
C THR A 51 -0.65 31.29 -7.83
N PHE A 52 -0.18 32.30 -8.56
CA PHE A 52 0.22 32.17 -9.95
C PHE A 52 1.36 31.16 -10.12
N ILE A 53 2.44 31.30 -9.33
CA ILE A 53 3.57 30.36 -9.34
C ILE A 53 3.10 28.94 -9.03
N LYS A 54 2.31 28.73 -7.96
CA LYS A 54 1.78 27.41 -7.58
C LYS A 54 0.99 26.77 -8.72
N ASN A 55 0.17 27.57 -9.41
CA ASN A 55 -0.63 27.10 -10.52
C ASN A 55 0.20 26.70 -11.75
N PHE A 56 1.37 27.32 -11.93
CA PHE A 56 2.31 26.96 -12.98
C PHE A 56 3.05 25.64 -12.68
N ILE A 57 3.49 25.40 -11.44
CA ILE A 57 4.22 24.16 -11.04
C ILE A 57 3.27 22.98 -10.77
N LYS A 58 2.18 22.84 -11.54
CA LYS A 58 1.21 21.76 -11.33
C LYS A 58 1.65 20.42 -11.90
N THR A 59 2.46 20.42 -12.95
CA THR A 59 2.90 19.22 -13.66
C THR A 59 4.41 19.09 -13.67
N SER A 60 4.93 17.87 -13.80
CA SER A 60 6.37 17.61 -13.85
C SER A 60 7.01 18.26 -15.07
N GLU A 61 6.30 18.34 -16.19
CA GLU A 61 6.78 19.00 -17.41
C GLU A 61 6.95 20.51 -17.20
N GLN A 62 5.93 21.19 -16.67
CA GLN A 62 6.01 22.65 -16.39
C GLN A 62 7.06 22.96 -15.33
N ALA A 63 7.13 22.15 -14.27
CA ALA A 63 8.14 22.28 -13.23
C ALA A 63 9.57 22.17 -13.82
N LYS A 64 9.82 21.18 -14.67
CA LYS A 64 11.13 20.97 -15.32
C LYS A 64 11.46 22.02 -16.39
N LYS A 65 10.46 22.59 -17.08
CA LYS A 65 10.67 23.69 -18.04
C LYS A 65 11.19 24.94 -17.34
N TRP A 66 10.64 25.23 -16.16
CA TRP A 66 10.98 26.44 -15.41
C TRP A 66 12.17 26.26 -14.48
N ILE A 67 12.21 25.19 -13.68
CA ILE A 67 13.26 24.92 -12.71
C ILE A 67 14.41 24.19 -13.42
N ASP A 68 15.50 24.90 -13.68
CA ASP A 68 16.70 24.38 -14.32
C ASP A 68 17.94 24.54 -13.43
N GLU A 69 19.11 24.18 -13.95
CA GLU A 69 20.36 24.26 -13.19
C GLU A 69 20.76 25.70 -12.82
N ASP A 70 20.35 26.68 -13.62
CA ASP A 70 20.74 28.08 -13.51
C ASP A 70 19.90 28.82 -12.45
N ASN A 71 18.63 28.45 -12.28
CA ASN A 71 17.69 29.17 -11.42
C ASN A 71 17.17 28.42 -10.19
N GLN A 72 17.35 27.10 -10.11
CA GLN A 72 16.82 26.26 -9.02
C GLN A 72 17.21 26.74 -7.60
N ALA A 73 18.44 27.23 -7.42
CA ALA A 73 18.93 27.68 -6.11
C ALA A 73 18.23 28.99 -5.68
N SER A 74 18.04 29.91 -6.62
CA SER A 74 17.32 31.18 -6.40
C SER A 74 15.85 30.92 -6.11
N ILE A 75 15.22 29.99 -6.83
CA ILE A 75 13.82 29.60 -6.62
C ILE A 75 13.65 28.94 -5.25
N LEU A 76 14.56 28.04 -4.87
CA LEU A 76 14.53 27.45 -3.53
C LEU A 76 14.67 28.53 -2.46
N ASN A 77 15.68 29.39 -2.56
CA ASN A 77 15.90 30.48 -1.59
C ASN A 77 14.67 31.39 -1.46
N LEU A 78 14.02 31.71 -2.59
CA LEU A 78 12.76 32.46 -2.58
C LEU A 78 11.71 31.77 -1.72
N PHE A 79 11.45 30.49 -1.95
CA PHE A 79 10.42 29.77 -1.22
C PHE A 79 10.77 29.57 0.26
N LEU A 80 12.04 29.35 0.59
CA LEU A 80 12.48 29.24 1.98
C LEU A 80 12.32 30.57 2.72
N LEU A 81 12.75 31.68 2.11
CA LEU A 81 12.67 33.02 2.69
C LEU A 81 11.22 33.45 2.89
N ARG A 82 10.40 33.33 1.84
CA ARG A 82 9.01 33.81 1.83
C ARG A 82 8.03 32.83 2.47
N GLY A 83 8.37 31.55 2.54
CA GLY A 83 7.71 30.55 3.39
C GLY A 83 8.13 30.65 4.86
N GLY A 84 9.10 31.52 5.17
CA GLY A 84 9.55 31.78 6.53
C GLY A 84 10.22 30.56 7.16
N ILE A 85 10.91 29.71 6.41
CA ILE A 85 11.64 28.53 6.92
C ILE A 85 13.15 28.58 6.65
N SER A 86 13.66 29.74 6.21
CA SER A 86 15.09 30.01 6.19
C SER A 86 15.69 29.91 7.59
N ARG A 87 16.98 29.58 7.66
CA ARG A 87 17.73 29.44 8.92
C ARG A 87 17.56 30.68 9.81
N ASN A 88 17.14 30.47 11.06
CA ASN A 88 16.89 31.52 12.07
C ASN A 88 15.81 32.55 11.68
N SER A 89 14.92 32.25 10.72
CA SER A 89 13.80 33.11 10.41
C SER A 89 12.72 33.06 11.49
N SER A 90 11.97 34.14 11.66
CA SER A 90 10.75 34.14 12.48
C SER A 90 9.63 33.39 11.79
N PHE A 91 8.73 32.78 12.56
CA PHE A 91 7.48 32.24 12.01
C PHE A 91 6.67 33.36 11.37
N LEU A 92 6.19 33.11 10.16
CA LEU A 92 5.47 34.08 9.32
C LEU A 92 4.07 33.52 9.06
N ASP A 93 3.08 34.02 9.80
CA ASP A 93 1.69 33.58 9.67
C ASP A 93 0.95 34.49 8.68
N SER A 94 1.02 34.15 7.40
CA SER A 94 0.34 34.89 6.34
C SER A 94 -0.10 33.98 5.20
N ASP A 95 -1.23 34.31 4.55
CA ASP A 95 -1.75 33.49 3.44
C ASP A 95 -0.73 33.35 2.29
N TRP A 96 0.03 34.39 2.02
CA TRP A 96 1.04 34.38 0.95
C TRP A 96 2.28 33.56 1.30
N SER A 97 2.66 33.48 2.58
CA SER A 97 3.76 32.61 3.01
C SER A 97 3.35 31.15 3.02
N LEU A 98 2.11 30.86 3.42
CA LEU A 98 1.48 29.55 3.27
C LEU A 98 1.48 29.12 1.79
N GLU A 99 1.13 30.04 0.88
CA GLU A 99 1.13 29.78 -0.55
C GLU A 99 2.55 29.55 -1.10
N SER A 100 3.56 30.27 -0.59
CA SER A 100 4.98 30.00 -0.89
C SER A 100 5.41 28.59 -0.48
N LEU A 101 4.99 28.11 0.69
CA LEU A 101 5.25 26.73 1.13
C LEU A 101 4.54 25.69 0.25
N LYS A 102 3.36 26.00 -0.30
CA LYS A 102 2.70 25.14 -1.30
C LYS A 102 3.49 25.08 -2.61
N CYS A 103 4.07 26.20 -3.06
CA CYS A 103 4.97 26.21 -4.21
C CYS A 103 6.17 25.28 -3.97
N LEU A 104 6.81 25.38 -2.81
CA LEU A 104 7.92 24.50 -2.41
C LEU A 104 7.51 23.03 -2.42
N ALA A 105 6.38 22.68 -1.80
CA ALA A 105 5.88 21.31 -1.76
C ALA A 105 5.59 20.77 -3.17
N ASN A 106 5.01 21.59 -4.06
CA ASN A 106 4.80 21.21 -5.46
C ASN A 106 6.12 20.99 -6.18
N SER A 107 7.11 21.88 -6.05
CA SER A 107 8.43 21.71 -6.67
C SER A 107 9.13 20.43 -6.21
N MET A 108 9.07 20.13 -4.91
CA MET A 108 9.59 18.89 -4.33
C MET A 108 8.83 17.64 -4.79
N LEU A 109 7.52 17.73 -4.96
CA LEU A 109 6.72 16.62 -5.49
C LEU A 109 7.09 16.30 -6.94
N GLN A 110 7.25 17.34 -7.77
CA GLN A 110 7.43 17.19 -9.21
C GLN A 110 8.85 16.82 -9.65
N THR A 111 9.86 17.13 -8.83
CA THR A 111 11.28 16.95 -9.20
C THR A 111 12.13 16.45 -8.03
N GLU A 112 12.86 15.36 -8.26
CA GLU A 112 13.80 14.81 -7.27
C GLU A 112 14.95 15.75 -6.95
N LYS A 113 15.48 16.42 -7.98
CA LYS A 113 16.55 17.41 -7.84
C LYS A 113 16.22 18.48 -6.80
N PHE A 114 14.96 18.95 -6.76
CA PHE A 114 14.53 19.97 -5.80
C PHE A 114 14.41 19.43 -4.37
N ARG A 115 14.14 18.12 -4.19
CA ARG A 115 14.22 17.47 -2.88
C ARG A 115 15.66 17.43 -2.35
N LEU A 116 16.62 17.13 -3.22
CA LEU A 116 18.05 17.14 -2.87
C LEU A 116 18.51 18.54 -2.46
N LEU A 117 18.12 19.58 -3.21
CA LEU A 117 18.46 20.97 -2.83
C LEU A 117 17.82 21.37 -1.50
N PHE A 118 16.58 20.95 -1.23
CA PHE A 118 15.94 21.20 0.05
C PHE A 118 16.68 20.51 1.21
N GLU A 119 17.14 19.27 1.02
CA GLU A 119 18.01 18.58 1.97
C GLU A 119 19.31 19.36 2.22
N GLU A 120 19.99 19.80 1.16
CA GLU A 120 21.25 20.58 1.27
C GLU A 120 21.05 21.92 1.99
N SER A 121 19.86 22.52 1.90
CA SER A 121 19.56 23.81 2.54
C SER A 121 19.42 23.74 4.06
N GLU A 122 19.28 22.55 4.63
CA GLU A 122 19.01 22.32 6.07
C GLU A 122 17.73 22.98 6.61
N ALA A 123 16.82 23.45 5.74
CA ALA A 123 15.57 24.11 6.15
C ALA A 123 14.64 23.18 6.95
N TYR A 124 14.77 21.86 6.78
CA TYR A 124 14.05 20.87 7.58
C TYR A 124 14.39 20.98 9.09
N LEU A 125 15.58 21.46 9.47
CA LEU A 125 15.93 21.67 10.88
C LEU A 125 15.06 22.74 11.52
N GLU A 126 14.80 23.85 10.80
CA GLU A 126 13.93 24.92 11.30
C GLU A 126 12.48 24.42 11.43
N ILE A 127 12.00 23.62 10.47
CA ILE A 127 10.70 22.97 10.54
C ILE A 127 10.59 22.10 11.79
N LEU A 128 11.56 21.21 12.02
CA LEU A 128 11.56 20.29 13.17
C LEU A 128 11.60 21.04 14.49
N ASN A 129 12.49 22.03 14.63
CA ASN A 129 12.59 22.83 15.85
C ASN A 129 11.27 23.55 16.17
N ARG A 130 10.58 24.08 15.15
CA ARG A 130 9.28 24.75 15.36
C ARG A 130 8.17 23.78 15.75
N LEU A 131 8.16 22.58 15.17
CA LEU A 131 7.22 21.53 15.55
C LEU A 131 7.45 21.09 16.99
N GLU A 132 8.71 20.85 17.39
CA GLU A 132 9.09 20.41 18.74
C GLU A 132 8.76 21.43 19.84
N ASP A 133 8.95 22.72 19.53
CA ASP A 133 8.66 23.83 20.44
C ASP A 133 7.18 24.26 20.38
N ASN A 134 6.34 23.58 19.60
CA ASN A 134 4.95 23.94 19.36
C ASN A 134 4.76 25.40 18.86
N ARG A 135 5.74 25.93 18.12
CA ARG A 135 5.78 27.30 17.57
C ARG A 135 4.97 27.49 16.28
N VAL A 136 4.14 26.52 15.92
CA VAL A 136 3.26 26.55 14.73
C VAL A 136 1.81 26.46 15.19
N PRO A 137 1.12 27.58 15.48
CA PRO A 137 -0.26 27.55 15.95
C PRO A 137 -1.26 27.27 14.81
N ASN A 138 -0.91 27.65 13.58
CA ASN A 138 -1.78 27.50 12.42
C ASN A 138 -1.70 26.07 11.84
N PRO A 139 -2.83 25.33 11.77
CA PRO A 139 -2.84 23.94 11.33
C PRO A 139 -2.49 23.76 9.84
N ASP A 140 -2.76 24.76 8.99
CA ASP A 140 -2.40 24.71 7.56
C ASP A 140 -0.87 24.72 7.38
N PHE A 141 -0.15 25.47 8.22
CA PHE A 141 1.31 25.45 8.23
C PHE A 141 1.86 24.13 8.76
N ARG A 142 1.25 23.57 9.83
CA ARG A 142 1.64 22.23 10.31
C ARG A 142 1.47 21.18 9.22
N PHE A 143 0.38 21.25 8.45
CA PHE A 143 0.14 20.36 7.32
C PHE A 143 1.24 20.46 6.28
N LEU A 144 1.58 21.69 5.86
CA LEU A 144 2.66 21.86 4.90
C LEU A 144 4.01 21.42 5.45
N TYR A 145 4.28 21.61 6.74
CA TYR A 145 5.52 21.14 7.36
C TYR A 145 5.61 19.61 7.34
N TYR A 146 4.54 18.89 7.71
CA TYR A 146 4.51 17.43 7.55
C TYR A 146 4.60 17.02 6.08
N ARG A 147 3.94 17.73 5.17
CA ARG A 147 4.04 17.46 3.74
C ARG A 147 5.47 17.58 3.21
N LEU A 148 6.19 18.62 3.61
CA LEU A 148 7.58 18.84 3.23
C LEU A 148 8.48 17.74 3.81
N LEU A 149 8.34 17.40 5.09
CA LEU A 149 9.08 16.31 5.72
C LEU A 149 8.77 14.94 5.07
N TYR A 150 7.51 14.68 4.73
CA TYR A 150 7.12 13.48 3.98
C TYR A 150 7.83 13.41 2.62
N LEU A 151 7.80 14.49 1.84
CA LEU A 151 8.48 14.54 0.54
C LEU A 151 10.01 14.42 0.69
N SER A 152 10.57 14.89 1.80
CA SER A 152 11.99 14.74 2.12
C SER A 152 12.40 13.34 2.58
N THR A 153 11.45 12.46 2.95
CA THR A 153 11.76 11.13 3.51
C THR A 153 11.49 10.00 2.51
N LEU A 154 11.23 10.31 1.24
CA LEU A 154 10.95 9.30 0.21
C LEU A 154 12.09 8.31 -0.03
N ASN A 155 13.34 8.75 0.21
CA ASN A 155 14.55 7.93 0.14
C ASN A 155 15.36 8.14 1.43
N TYR A 156 16.25 7.20 1.75
CA TYR A 156 17.19 7.37 2.86
C TYR A 156 18.13 8.57 2.64
N ASN A 157 18.15 9.54 3.56
CA ASN A 157 19.00 10.73 3.49
C ASN A 157 19.24 11.39 4.87
N LYS A 158 19.86 12.58 4.91
CA LYS A 158 20.14 13.30 6.17
C LYS A 158 18.89 13.67 6.97
N VAL A 159 17.77 13.93 6.30
CA VAL A 159 16.50 14.26 6.97
C VAL A 159 16.00 13.06 7.78
N VAL A 160 16.10 11.86 7.20
CA VAL A 160 15.81 10.58 7.89
C VAL A 160 16.71 10.42 9.12
N GLU A 161 18.02 10.63 8.96
CA GLU A 161 18.99 10.53 10.07
C GLU A 161 18.67 11.48 11.22
N VAL A 162 18.34 12.73 10.91
CA VAL A 162 17.98 13.72 11.93
C VAL A 162 16.65 13.38 12.60
N LEU A 163 15.65 12.90 11.87
CA LEU A 163 14.37 12.48 12.46
C LEU A 163 14.54 11.38 13.50
N PHE A 164 15.44 10.41 13.29
CA PHE A 164 15.76 9.38 14.31
C PHE A 164 16.44 9.94 15.57
N THR A 165 16.99 11.15 15.51
CA THR A 165 17.58 11.81 16.70
C THR A 165 16.54 12.57 17.52
N LYS A 166 15.32 12.74 16.99
CA LYS A 166 14.24 13.47 17.64
C LYS A 166 13.38 12.55 18.49
N ASP A 167 12.64 13.15 19.42
CA ASP A 167 11.62 12.45 20.21
C ASP A 167 10.38 12.19 19.34
N LEU A 168 10.44 11.13 18.54
CA LEU A 168 9.38 10.74 17.61
C LEU A 168 8.08 10.41 18.33
N LYS A 169 8.16 9.91 19.58
CA LYS A 169 6.97 9.67 20.40
C LYS A 169 6.29 10.99 20.74
N LYS A 170 7.03 11.99 21.24
CA LYS A 170 6.50 13.32 21.51
C LYS A 170 5.93 13.94 20.23
N LEU A 171 6.66 13.90 19.11
CA LEU A 171 6.16 14.45 17.83
C LEU A 171 4.90 13.75 17.34
N THR A 172 4.80 12.43 17.53
CA THR A 172 3.61 11.65 17.21
C THR A 172 2.44 12.02 18.10
N LEU A 173 2.67 12.10 19.41
CA LEU A 173 1.66 12.55 20.36
C LEU A 173 1.24 13.99 20.07
N ASP A 174 2.15 14.89 19.71
CA ASP A 174 1.81 16.27 19.32
C ASP A 174 0.96 16.24 18.04
N ALA A 175 1.35 15.50 17.00
CA ALA A 175 0.58 15.37 15.77
C ALA A 175 -0.85 14.86 16.02
N ILE A 176 -1.02 13.88 16.92
CA ILE A 176 -2.31 13.29 17.30
C ILE A 176 -3.10 14.21 18.23
N SER A 177 -2.44 14.74 19.26
CA SER A 177 -3.02 15.51 20.35
C SER A 177 -3.27 16.97 19.99
N THR A 178 -3.01 17.37 18.75
CA THR A 178 -3.39 18.68 18.22
C THR A 178 -4.89 18.92 18.40
N LYS A 179 -5.23 19.38 19.60
CA LYS A 179 -6.48 19.97 20.07
C LYS A 179 -6.67 21.33 19.41
N PHE A 180 -6.54 21.40 18.09
CA PHE A 180 -6.89 22.61 17.36
C PHE A 180 -8.41 22.72 17.32
N ALA A 181 -8.86 23.79 17.96
CA ALA A 181 -10.22 24.14 18.29
C ALA A 181 -11.13 24.13 17.06
N ASN A 182 -12.32 23.55 17.24
CA ASN A 182 -13.67 23.98 16.80
C ASN A 182 -13.89 24.71 15.45
N ASN A 183 -12.94 24.71 14.51
CA ASN A 183 -13.13 25.27 13.18
C ASN A 183 -13.41 24.12 12.21
N ASN A 184 -14.66 24.04 11.77
CA ASN A 184 -15.27 23.01 10.92
C ASN A 184 -14.64 22.83 9.51
N THR A 185 -13.47 23.41 9.22
CA THR A 185 -12.85 23.43 7.88
C THR A 185 -11.56 22.65 7.76
N PHE A 186 -10.88 22.32 8.86
CA PHE A 186 -9.57 21.66 8.80
C PHE A 186 -9.67 20.14 8.97
N ASN A 187 -9.27 19.38 7.96
CA ASN A 187 -9.33 17.92 7.99
C ASN A 187 -8.13 17.35 8.77
N LYS A 188 -8.34 17.10 10.07
CA LYS A 188 -7.37 16.47 10.98
C LYS A 188 -6.81 15.15 10.43
N GLU A 189 -7.59 14.43 9.65
CA GLU A 189 -7.18 13.15 9.06
C GLU A 189 -6.07 13.34 8.02
N LEU A 190 -6.00 14.50 7.35
CA LEU A 190 -4.94 14.80 6.39
C LEU A 190 -3.59 15.03 7.08
N LEU A 191 -3.57 15.75 8.21
CA LEU A 191 -2.36 15.89 9.03
C LEU A 191 -1.86 14.54 9.49
N LEU A 192 -2.78 13.76 10.05
CA LEU A 192 -2.46 12.45 10.58
C LEU A 192 -1.91 11.56 9.45
N THR A 193 -2.56 11.57 8.28
CA THR A 193 -2.12 10.79 7.12
C THR A 193 -0.69 11.12 6.69
N ASP A 194 -0.33 12.41 6.59
CA ASP A 194 1.04 12.78 6.19
C ASP A 194 2.07 12.46 7.29
N TRP A 195 1.72 12.59 8.57
CA TRP A 195 2.59 12.12 9.67
C TRP A 195 2.79 10.60 9.65
N LEU A 196 1.71 9.85 9.46
CA LEU A 196 1.74 8.39 9.35
C LEU A 196 2.64 7.95 8.17
N LYS A 197 2.58 8.67 7.04
CA LYS A 197 3.49 8.41 5.90
C LYS A 197 4.95 8.71 6.23
N ILE A 198 5.25 9.74 7.02
CA ILE A 198 6.62 9.98 7.50
C ILE A 198 7.11 8.79 8.33
N LEU A 199 6.31 8.34 9.32
CA LEU A 199 6.67 7.18 10.14
C LEU A 199 6.89 5.92 9.31
N PHE A 200 6.03 5.68 8.32
CA PHE A 200 6.18 4.58 7.37
C PHE A 200 7.50 4.68 6.61
N ASN A 201 7.80 5.85 6.03
CA ASN A 201 9.03 6.11 5.27
C ASN A 201 10.28 5.93 6.14
N LEU A 202 10.27 6.43 7.37
CA LEU A 202 11.39 6.29 8.31
C LEU A 202 11.73 4.83 8.54
N HIS A 203 10.73 3.98 8.81
CA HIS A 203 10.95 2.56 9.01
C HIS A 203 11.36 1.86 7.70
N TYR A 204 10.66 2.14 6.59
CA TYR A 204 10.88 1.48 5.31
C TYR A 204 12.30 1.75 4.76
N THR A 205 12.70 3.01 4.66
CA THR A 205 14.02 3.40 4.14
C THR A 205 15.16 2.86 5.02
N SER A 206 14.94 2.80 6.34
CA SER A 206 15.95 2.33 7.30
C SER A 206 16.10 0.81 7.38
N THR A 207 15.07 0.05 7.01
CA THR A 207 15.06 -1.42 7.17
C THR A 207 15.03 -2.19 5.86
N LYS A 208 14.57 -1.59 4.76
CA LYS A 208 14.45 -2.22 3.44
C LYS A 208 15.42 -1.63 2.42
N GLU A 209 15.62 -0.32 2.43
CA GLU A 209 16.51 0.35 1.46
C GLU A 209 17.96 0.32 1.93
N VAL A 210 18.26 0.78 3.15
CA VAL A 210 19.64 0.83 3.67
C VAL A 210 19.78 0.29 5.12
N PRO A 211 19.64 -1.04 5.31
CA PRO A 211 19.61 -1.66 6.65
C PRO A 211 20.85 -1.42 7.52
N ALA A 212 22.02 -1.17 6.91
CA ALA A 212 23.29 -1.04 7.61
C ALA A 212 23.57 0.36 8.18
N LYS A 213 22.73 1.36 7.88
CA LYS A 213 22.99 2.77 8.27
C LYS A 213 22.32 3.20 9.57
N VAL A 214 21.24 2.53 9.97
CA VAL A 214 20.56 2.79 11.24
C VAL A 214 20.89 1.65 12.19
N ASP A 215 21.47 1.97 13.34
CA ASP A 215 21.79 0.96 14.35
C ASP A 215 20.50 0.32 14.93
N ASP A 216 20.63 -0.94 15.36
CA ASP A 216 19.50 -1.71 15.91
C ASP A 216 18.88 -1.03 17.14
N ALA A 217 19.68 -0.29 17.92
CA ALA A 217 19.21 0.42 19.11
C ALA A 217 18.21 1.54 18.77
N LYS A 218 18.44 2.29 17.69
CA LYS A 218 17.50 3.30 17.19
C LYS A 218 16.22 2.67 16.64
N LEU A 219 16.32 1.52 15.98
CA LEU A 219 15.14 0.78 15.51
C LEU A 219 14.32 0.20 16.67
N GLU A 220 14.99 -0.26 17.73
CA GLU A 220 14.34 -0.69 18.97
C GLU A 220 13.66 0.49 19.68
N GLU A 221 14.32 1.65 19.77
CA GLU A 221 13.72 2.86 20.32
C GLU A 221 12.52 3.31 19.49
N PHE A 222 12.64 3.30 18.16
CA PHE A 222 11.55 3.61 17.24
C PHE A 222 10.36 2.67 17.44
N SER A 223 10.60 1.38 17.71
CA SER A 223 9.55 0.39 17.98
C SER A 223 8.70 0.72 19.21
N LYS A 224 9.19 1.54 20.14
CA LYS A 224 8.42 1.97 21.33
C LYS A 224 7.21 2.85 21.00
N ILE A 225 7.06 3.30 19.76
CA ILE A 225 5.86 4.02 19.30
C ILE A 225 4.68 3.09 19.00
N ILE A 226 4.90 1.78 18.83
CA ILE A 226 3.86 0.80 18.47
C ILE A 226 2.63 0.90 19.39
N PRO A 227 2.75 0.96 20.73
CA PRO A 227 1.59 1.10 21.61
C PRO A 227 0.78 2.38 21.34
N ASP A 228 1.46 3.51 21.07
CA ASP A 228 0.79 4.78 20.78
C ASP A 228 0.05 4.71 19.42
N ILE A 229 0.62 4.02 18.43
CA ILE A 229 -0.02 3.77 17.13
C ILE A 229 -1.23 2.81 17.28
N ILE A 230 -1.15 1.82 18.16
CA ILE A 230 -2.27 0.93 18.49
C ILE A 230 -3.40 1.71 19.18
N ASP A 231 -3.07 2.62 20.09
CA ASP A 231 -4.09 3.47 20.72
C ASP A 231 -4.76 4.40 19.69
N LEU A 232 -3.98 4.95 18.75
CA LEU A 232 -4.52 5.71 17.63
C LEU A 232 -5.50 4.87 16.77
N LEU A 233 -5.22 3.59 16.58
CA LEU A 233 -6.12 2.69 15.84
C LEU A 233 -7.47 2.49 16.55
N LYS A 234 -7.51 2.58 17.88
CA LYS A 234 -8.76 2.52 18.65
C LYS A 234 -9.59 3.79 18.47
N ASP A 235 -8.92 4.94 18.41
CA ASP A 235 -9.56 6.24 18.22
C ASP A 235 -10.02 6.46 16.77
N TYR A 236 -9.27 5.94 15.80
CA TYR A 236 -9.51 6.06 14.37
C TYR A 236 -9.54 4.69 13.69
N PRO A 237 -10.53 3.83 14.01
CA PRO A 237 -10.61 2.51 13.43
C PRO A 237 -10.85 2.61 11.92
N PRO A 238 -10.31 1.69 11.10
CA PRO A 238 -10.56 1.70 9.67
C PRO A 238 -12.05 1.38 9.39
N ILE A 239 -12.80 2.36 8.86
CA ILE A 239 -14.23 2.20 8.50
C ILE A 239 -14.38 1.66 7.05
N GLY A 240 -13.26 1.48 6.35
CA GLY A 240 -13.19 0.91 5.01
C GLY A 240 -11.75 0.96 4.47
N MET A 241 -11.51 0.33 3.33
CA MET A 241 -10.16 0.21 2.75
C MET A 241 -9.56 1.56 2.31
N SER A 242 -10.39 2.57 2.03
CA SER A 242 -9.94 3.92 1.68
C SER A 242 -9.84 4.87 2.88
N SER A 243 -10.11 4.39 4.10
CA SER A 243 -10.12 5.23 5.29
C SER A 243 -8.71 5.55 5.78
N PRO A 244 -8.46 6.72 6.42
CA PRO A 244 -7.16 7.06 7.00
C PRO A 244 -6.63 6.05 8.01
N GLY A 245 -7.52 5.31 8.67
CA GLY A 245 -7.16 4.21 9.58
C GLY A 245 -6.36 3.09 8.91
N ILE A 246 -6.49 2.90 7.58
CA ILE A 246 -5.67 1.91 6.85
C ILE A 246 -4.18 2.27 6.89
N ASN A 247 -3.84 3.55 6.91
CA ASN A 247 -2.45 4.00 6.99
C ASN A 247 -1.82 3.63 8.34
N ILE A 248 -2.63 3.50 9.39
CA ILE A 248 -2.17 3.03 10.70
C ILE A 248 -1.75 1.55 10.59
N ILE A 249 -2.56 0.73 9.92
CA ILE A 249 -2.22 -0.68 9.64
C ILE A 249 -0.94 -0.75 8.79
N HIS A 250 -0.78 0.10 7.78
CA HIS A 250 0.42 0.15 6.93
C HIS A 250 1.70 0.39 7.73
N ILE A 251 1.64 1.18 8.80
CA ILE A 251 2.81 1.38 9.67
C ILE A 251 3.02 0.17 10.57
N LEU A 252 1.96 -0.30 11.23
CA LEU A 252 2.05 -1.43 12.15
C LEU A 252 2.62 -2.68 11.49
N MET A 253 2.20 -2.98 10.26
CA MET A 253 2.73 -4.11 9.48
C MET A 253 4.19 -3.97 9.06
N ASN A 254 4.75 -2.75 9.09
CA ASN A 254 6.11 -2.51 8.63
C ASN A 254 7.14 -3.03 9.64
N PHE A 255 6.78 -3.04 10.93
CA PHE A 255 7.62 -3.55 12.02
C PHE A 255 7.76 -5.08 11.96
N LYS A 256 8.92 -5.57 12.41
CA LYS A 256 9.19 -7.01 12.49
C LYS A 256 8.56 -7.66 13.73
N PRO A 257 8.34 -8.99 13.76
CA PRO A 257 7.80 -9.68 14.93
C PRO A 257 8.56 -9.41 16.24
N GLU A 258 9.89 -9.29 16.17
CA GLU A 258 10.74 -9.05 17.35
C GLU A 258 10.37 -7.74 18.07
N ALA A 259 9.99 -6.71 17.32
CA ALA A 259 9.57 -5.43 17.89
C ALA A 259 8.33 -5.57 18.79
N TYR A 260 7.36 -6.40 18.38
CA TYR A 260 6.16 -6.67 19.17
C TYR A 260 6.47 -7.55 20.38
N ASN A 261 7.29 -8.58 20.20
CA ASN A 261 7.70 -9.48 21.28
C ASN A 261 8.41 -8.72 22.41
N ASN A 262 9.23 -7.71 22.08
CA ASN A 262 9.93 -6.89 23.07
C ASN A 262 9.00 -5.97 23.88
N LEU A 263 7.82 -5.63 23.35
CA LEU A 263 6.88 -4.70 23.99
C LEU A 263 5.95 -5.35 25.01
N ASN A 264 5.91 -6.68 25.09
CA ASN A 264 5.05 -7.43 26.00
C ASN A 264 3.59 -6.94 26.00
N LEU A 265 3.02 -6.74 24.81
CA LEU A 265 1.64 -6.28 24.66
C LEU A 265 0.66 -7.27 25.34
N SER A 266 -0.39 -6.74 25.96
CA SER A 266 -1.37 -7.60 26.63
C SER A 266 -2.17 -8.46 25.66
N ASN A 267 -2.62 -9.63 26.13
CA ASN A 267 -3.51 -10.52 25.38
C ASN A 267 -4.77 -9.81 24.86
N GLN A 268 -5.31 -8.85 25.61
CA GLN A 268 -6.48 -8.07 25.20
C GLN A 268 -6.19 -7.19 23.96
N VAL A 269 -4.96 -6.65 23.87
CA VAL A 269 -4.53 -5.86 22.70
C VAL A 269 -4.45 -6.77 21.47
N TYR A 270 -3.82 -7.94 21.59
CA TYR A 270 -3.76 -8.91 20.49
C TYR A 270 -5.15 -9.36 20.04
N GLN A 271 -6.05 -9.68 20.97
CA GLN A 271 -7.43 -10.04 20.65
C GLN A 271 -8.17 -8.92 19.91
N PHE A 272 -8.02 -7.66 20.35
CA PHE A 272 -8.60 -6.51 19.67
C PHE A 272 -8.08 -6.39 18.23
N LEU A 273 -6.76 -6.41 18.05
CA LEU A 273 -6.13 -6.28 16.73
C LEU A 273 -6.55 -7.41 15.79
N THR A 274 -6.57 -8.66 16.29
CA THR A 274 -6.99 -9.83 15.53
C THR A 274 -8.46 -9.76 15.10
N ASN A 275 -9.35 -9.37 16.00
CA ASN A 275 -10.77 -9.22 15.67
C ASN A 275 -10.99 -8.09 14.65
N LEU A 276 -10.23 -7.00 14.76
CA LEU A 276 -10.28 -5.90 13.83
C LEU A 276 -9.86 -6.35 12.42
N THR A 277 -8.71 -7.02 12.29
CA THR A 277 -8.23 -7.46 10.98
C THR A 277 -9.13 -8.53 10.36
N LEU A 278 -9.64 -9.48 11.15
CA LEU A 278 -10.63 -10.45 10.68
C LEU A 278 -11.86 -9.78 10.11
N LYS A 279 -12.46 -8.84 10.86
CA LYS A 279 -13.65 -8.11 10.40
C LYS A 279 -13.39 -7.33 9.10
N LEU A 280 -12.23 -6.71 8.99
CA LEU A 280 -11.82 -5.99 7.78
C LEU A 280 -11.65 -6.93 6.59
N ILE A 281 -11.03 -8.10 6.78
CA ILE A 281 -10.89 -9.10 5.73
C ILE A 281 -12.25 -9.64 5.32
N GLU A 282 -13.09 -10.05 6.28
CA GLU A 282 -14.44 -10.58 6.02
C GLU A 282 -15.32 -9.59 5.25
N SER A 283 -15.24 -8.30 5.57
CA SER A 283 -16.04 -7.28 4.90
C SER A 283 -15.59 -6.99 3.46
N ASN A 284 -14.38 -7.40 3.07
CA ASN A 284 -13.77 -7.04 1.77
C ASN A 284 -13.34 -8.25 0.93
N VAL A 285 -13.51 -9.48 1.43
CA VAL A 285 -13.11 -10.72 0.72
C VAL A 285 -13.85 -10.90 -0.61
N ASP A 286 -15.11 -10.46 -0.69
CA ASP A 286 -15.93 -10.53 -1.90
C ASP A 286 -15.65 -9.39 -2.89
N ASN A 287 -15.19 -8.25 -2.39
CA ASN A 287 -14.97 -7.03 -3.15
C ASN A 287 -13.55 -6.52 -2.90
N VAL A 288 -12.57 -7.32 -3.35
CA VAL A 288 -11.16 -6.95 -3.23
C VAL A 288 -10.96 -5.62 -3.95
N ASP A 289 -10.46 -4.64 -3.21
CA ASP A 289 -10.29 -3.30 -3.73
C ASP A 289 -9.24 -3.27 -4.84
N GLU A 290 -9.50 -2.49 -5.89
CA GLU A 290 -8.57 -2.31 -7.00
C GLU A 290 -7.22 -1.69 -6.55
N HIS A 291 -7.22 -1.03 -5.40
CA HIS A 291 -6.05 -0.37 -4.83
C HIS A 291 -5.14 -1.31 -4.01
N GLY A 292 -5.55 -2.57 -3.79
CA GLY A 292 -4.74 -3.59 -3.12
C GLY A 292 -4.54 -3.41 -1.61
N ASN A 293 -5.39 -2.62 -0.94
CA ASN A 293 -5.31 -2.31 0.49
C ASN A 293 -5.65 -3.51 1.39
N LEU A 294 -6.32 -4.54 0.86
CA LEU A 294 -6.53 -5.78 1.61
C LEU A 294 -5.21 -6.52 1.92
N SER A 295 -4.21 -6.45 1.03
CA SER A 295 -2.93 -7.15 1.23
C SER A 295 -2.21 -6.70 2.51
N PRO A 296 -2.04 -5.39 2.76
CA PRO A 296 -1.56 -4.86 4.03
C PRO A 296 -2.26 -5.40 5.29
N VAL A 297 -3.59 -5.56 5.24
CA VAL A 297 -4.36 -6.11 6.37
C VAL A 297 -4.04 -7.59 6.60
N VAL A 298 -3.88 -8.36 5.53
CA VAL A 298 -3.48 -9.78 5.61
C VAL A 298 -2.04 -9.91 6.10
N MET A 299 -1.13 -9.06 5.64
CA MET A 299 0.25 -9.03 6.13
C MET A 299 0.31 -8.65 7.62
N PHE A 300 -0.48 -7.68 8.06
CA PHE A 300 -0.59 -7.35 9.49
C PHE A 300 -1.17 -8.51 10.30
N THR A 301 -2.19 -9.21 9.77
CA THR A 301 -2.74 -10.41 10.41
C THR A 301 -1.68 -11.50 10.57
N THR A 302 -0.85 -11.69 9.55
CA THR A 302 0.28 -12.63 9.57
C THR A 302 1.29 -12.25 10.66
N LEU A 303 1.62 -10.96 10.79
CA LEU A 303 2.47 -10.45 11.86
C LEU A 303 1.89 -10.72 13.26
N LEU A 304 0.57 -10.53 13.45
CA LEU A 304 -0.10 -10.86 14.72
C LEU A 304 -0.01 -12.37 15.03
N VAL A 305 -0.21 -13.23 14.03
CA VAL A 305 -0.06 -14.69 14.17
C VAL A 305 1.36 -15.09 14.54
N LYS A 306 2.39 -14.41 14.00
CA LYS A 306 3.80 -14.67 14.35
C LYS A 306 4.18 -14.22 15.77
N THR A 307 3.41 -13.31 16.37
CA THR A 307 3.77 -12.64 17.63
C THR A 307 2.90 -13.06 18.81
N SER A 308 1.74 -13.70 18.57
CA SER A 308 0.79 -14.07 19.61
C SER A 308 0.09 -15.39 19.31
N GLU A 309 0.21 -16.36 20.23
CA GLU A 309 -0.51 -17.63 20.16
C GLU A 309 -2.04 -17.43 20.20
N ILE A 310 -2.53 -16.42 20.93
CA ILE A 310 -3.97 -16.12 20.97
C ILE A 310 -4.45 -15.64 19.60
N SER A 311 -3.66 -14.79 18.94
CA SER A 311 -3.96 -14.37 17.57
C SER A 311 -3.93 -15.58 16.63
N LYS A 312 -2.95 -16.48 16.77
CA LYS A 312 -2.87 -17.72 16.00
C LYS A 312 -4.10 -18.60 16.20
N GLU A 313 -4.55 -18.85 17.42
CA GLU A 313 -5.74 -19.66 17.73
C GLU A 313 -7.03 -19.04 17.16
N LEU A 314 -7.23 -17.73 17.33
CA LEU A 314 -8.41 -17.02 16.81
C LEU A 314 -8.47 -17.04 15.28
N ILE A 315 -7.35 -16.81 14.61
CA ILE A 315 -7.27 -16.87 13.14
C ILE A 315 -7.46 -18.32 12.66
N LYS A 316 -6.85 -19.31 13.32
CA LYS A 316 -7.05 -20.73 13.00
C LYS A 316 -8.53 -21.11 13.06
N ALA A 317 -9.23 -20.70 14.13
CA ALA A 317 -10.66 -20.97 14.31
C ALA A 317 -11.54 -20.32 13.23
N SER A 318 -11.07 -19.28 12.56
CA SER A 318 -11.83 -18.54 11.54
C SER A 318 -11.51 -18.99 10.10
N ILE A 319 -10.28 -19.41 9.82
CA ILE A 319 -9.77 -19.66 8.46
C ILE A 319 -9.58 -21.15 8.14
N ILE A 320 -9.27 -22.00 9.12
CA ILE A 320 -9.07 -23.44 8.82
C ILE A 320 -10.41 -24.07 8.43
N PRO A 321 -10.52 -24.73 7.26
CA PRO A 321 -11.78 -25.31 6.79
C PRO A 321 -12.33 -26.38 7.70
N GLU A 322 -13.61 -26.25 8.05
CA GLU A 322 -14.37 -27.29 8.72
C GLU A 322 -14.95 -28.30 7.71
N SER A 323 -15.53 -29.40 8.20
CA SER A 323 -16.19 -30.40 7.34
C SER A 323 -17.31 -29.81 6.47
N SER A 324 -17.95 -28.72 6.94
CA SER A 324 -18.98 -27.99 6.21
C SER A 324 -18.45 -27.28 4.96
N ASP A 325 -17.21 -26.79 5.00
CA ASP A 325 -16.54 -26.09 3.90
C ASP A 325 -16.13 -27.04 2.77
N ARG A 326 -15.94 -28.32 3.09
CA ARG A 326 -15.49 -29.37 2.16
C ARG A 326 -16.62 -29.99 1.34
N LYS A 327 -17.80 -29.38 1.32
CA LYS A 327 -18.93 -29.80 0.46
C LYS A 327 -18.67 -29.47 -1.01
N LYS A 328 -17.96 -28.38 -1.28
CA LYS A 328 -17.45 -27.96 -2.60
C LYS A 328 -15.92 -27.99 -2.57
N PRO A 329 -15.24 -27.89 -3.73
CA PRO A 329 -13.81 -27.60 -3.75
C PRO A 329 -13.49 -26.36 -2.90
N LEU A 330 -12.44 -26.44 -2.08
CA LEU A 330 -12.03 -25.32 -1.23
C LEU A 330 -11.67 -24.12 -2.11
N GLY A 331 -12.15 -22.93 -1.73
CA GLY A 331 -12.01 -21.72 -2.55
C GLY A 331 -13.26 -21.34 -3.34
N PHE A 332 -14.25 -22.25 -3.45
CA PHE A 332 -15.48 -22.05 -4.26
C PHE A 332 -16.78 -22.11 -3.42
N GLY A 333 -16.66 -22.09 -2.09
CA GLY A 333 -17.78 -22.02 -1.16
C GLY A 333 -18.17 -20.59 -0.77
N GLU A 334 -19.26 -20.46 -0.01
CA GLU A 334 -19.80 -19.16 0.42
C GLU A 334 -19.36 -18.75 1.84
N THR A 335 -18.73 -19.66 2.59
CA THR A 335 -18.25 -19.39 3.94
C THR A 335 -17.03 -18.47 3.90
N PHE A 336 -16.78 -17.75 5.00
CA PHE A 336 -15.61 -16.87 5.12
C PHE A 336 -14.30 -17.62 4.84
N SER A 337 -14.11 -18.80 5.44
CA SER A 337 -12.96 -19.69 5.20
C SER A 337 -12.78 -19.99 3.71
N SER A 338 -13.84 -20.41 3.02
CA SER A 338 -13.76 -20.74 1.59
C SER A 338 -13.46 -19.51 0.73
N LYS A 339 -14.12 -18.38 1.00
CA LYS A 339 -13.88 -17.12 0.30
C LYS A 339 -12.44 -16.62 0.50
N PHE A 340 -11.91 -16.73 1.72
CA PHE A 340 -10.54 -16.36 2.04
C PHE A 340 -9.53 -17.23 1.29
N ILE A 341 -9.73 -18.56 1.26
CA ILE A 341 -8.90 -19.48 0.46
C ILE A 341 -9.01 -19.14 -1.03
N GLY A 342 -10.20 -18.73 -1.49
CA GLY A 342 -10.44 -18.28 -2.86
C GLY A 342 -9.55 -17.12 -3.29
N LEU A 343 -9.13 -16.24 -2.36
CA LEU A 343 -8.19 -15.14 -2.65
C LEU A 343 -6.84 -15.64 -3.16
N LEU A 344 -6.40 -16.84 -2.76
CA LEU A 344 -5.16 -17.45 -3.24
C LEU A 344 -5.24 -17.86 -4.73
N ILE A 345 -6.47 -18.11 -5.21
CA ILE A 345 -6.78 -18.63 -6.55
C ILE A 345 -7.07 -17.50 -7.55
N GLN A 346 -7.56 -16.33 -7.10
CA GLN A 346 -7.87 -15.17 -7.96
C GLN A 346 -6.69 -14.83 -8.88
N THR A 347 -6.85 -14.27 -10.09
CA THR A 347 -5.69 -14.09 -11.01
C THR A 347 -5.11 -12.67 -11.02
N THR A 348 -5.76 -11.72 -10.38
CA THR A 348 -5.56 -10.28 -10.64
C THR A 348 -4.57 -9.59 -9.69
N ASN A 349 -4.45 -10.03 -8.44
CA ASN A 349 -3.62 -9.35 -7.43
C ASN A 349 -2.56 -10.28 -6.84
N ASN A 350 -1.35 -10.27 -7.42
CA ASN A 350 -0.24 -11.14 -6.98
C ASN A 350 0.24 -10.82 -5.55
N ASN A 351 0.22 -9.56 -5.13
CA ASN A 351 0.63 -9.19 -3.77
C ASN A 351 -0.33 -9.75 -2.72
N LEU A 352 -1.63 -9.72 -3.00
CA LEU A 352 -2.63 -10.31 -2.12
C LEU A 352 -2.47 -11.83 -2.04
N LYS A 353 -2.27 -12.52 -3.16
CA LYS A 353 -1.98 -13.97 -3.16
C LYS A 353 -0.81 -14.32 -2.26
N GLU A 354 0.27 -13.58 -2.42
CA GLU A 354 1.50 -13.82 -1.68
C GLU A 354 1.26 -13.64 -0.18
N SER A 355 0.56 -12.57 0.18
CA SER A 355 0.19 -12.26 1.58
C SER A 355 -0.73 -13.34 2.17
N VAL A 356 -1.72 -13.82 1.41
CA VAL A 356 -2.64 -14.89 1.84
C VAL A 356 -1.88 -16.21 1.99
N GLY A 357 -1.04 -16.56 1.02
CA GLY A 357 -0.21 -17.77 1.07
C GLY A 357 0.70 -17.78 2.29
N GLU A 358 1.34 -16.64 2.60
CA GLU A 358 2.16 -16.48 3.80
C GLU A 358 1.35 -16.75 5.07
N LEU A 359 0.15 -16.14 5.20
CA LEU A 359 -0.71 -16.37 6.35
C LEU A 359 -1.06 -17.86 6.51
N LEU A 360 -1.54 -18.50 5.43
CA LEU A 360 -1.94 -19.91 5.44
C LEU A 360 -0.77 -20.84 5.80
N PHE A 361 0.44 -20.51 5.36
CA PHE A 361 1.66 -21.25 5.70
C PHE A 361 1.97 -21.15 7.20
N TYR A 362 1.87 -19.95 7.80
CA TYR A 362 2.04 -19.77 9.25
C TYR A 362 0.96 -20.46 10.08
N LEU A 363 -0.29 -20.46 9.62
CA LEU A 363 -1.36 -21.23 10.24
C LEU A 363 -1.12 -22.74 10.14
N SER A 364 -0.32 -23.17 9.16
CA SER A 364 0.09 -24.58 8.97
C SER A 364 1.40 -24.91 9.67
N ASP A 365 1.81 -24.09 10.65
CA ASP A 365 3.06 -24.25 11.40
C ASP A 365 4.30 -24.33 10.50
N GLU A 366 4.33 -23.51 9.44
CA GLU A 366 5.45 -23.41 8.49
C GLU A 366 5.80 -24.76 7.84
N ASN A 367 4.79 -25.59 7.61
CA ASN A 367 4.95 -26.91 7.01
C ASN A 367 4.07 -27.07 5.76
N GLY A 368 4.72 -27.33 4.61
CA GLY A 368 4.05 -27.46 3.32
C GLY A 368 3.05 -28.62 3.26
N ASP A 369 3.37 -29.77 3.86
CA ASP A 369 2.47 -30.92 3.91
C ASP A 369 1.20 -30.62 4.73
N LYS A 370 1.35 -29.96 5.89
CA LYS A 370 0.22 -29.49 6.70
C LYS A 370 -0.64 -28.48 5.92
N MET A 371 0.00 -27.57 5.19
CA MET A 371 -0.71 -26.58 4.37
C MET A 371 -1.55 -27.25 3.28
N VAL A 372 -0.97 -28.23 2.57
CA VAL A 372 -1.68 -29.05 1.57
C VAL A 372 -2.83 -29.82 2.22
N SER A 373 -2.60 -30.46 3.37
CA SER A 373 -3.64 -31.19 4.11
C SER A 373 -4.79 -30.27 4.53
N ASN A 374 -4.51 -29.04 4.95
CA ASN A 374 -5.51 -28.11 5.43
C ASN A 374 -6.33 -27.49 4.29
N PHE A 375 -5.66 -27.02 3.24
CA PHE A 375 -6.25 -26.12 2.23
C PHE A 375 -6.32 -26.71 0.82
N GLY A 376 -5.83 -27.94 0.61
CA GLY A 376 -5.83 -28.64 -0.67
C GLY A 376 -4.61 -28.28 -1.53
N TYR A 377 -4.04 -29.29 -2.19
CA TYR A 377 -2.87 -29.15 -3.06
C TYR A 377 -3.10 -28.17 -4.20
N GLY A 378 -4.25 -28.24 -4.88
CA GLY A 378 -4.56 -27.38 -6.04
C GLY A 378 -4.54 -25.89 -5.71
N ASN A 379 -4.92 -25.53 -4.48
CA ASN A 379 -4.92 -24.14 -4.02
C ASN A 379 -3.51 -23.67 -3.61
N CYS A 380 -2.73 -24.55 -2.97
CA CYS A 380 -1.46 -24.17 -2.35
C CYS A 380 -0.24 -24.32 -3.26
N ALA A 381 -0.31 -25.19 -4.28
CA ALA A 381 0.84 -25.59 -5.09
C ALA A 381 1.57 -24.39 -5.70
N GLY A 382 0.84 -23.41 -6.24
CA GLY A 382 1.43 -22.21 -6.84
C GLY A 382 2.27 -21.41 -5.85
N TYR A 383 1.74 -21.17 -4.64
CA TYR A 383 2.47 -20.46 -3.58
C TYR A 383 3.69 -21.25 -3.08
N LEU A 384 3.53 -22.56 -2.84
CA LEU A 384 4.59 -23.43 -2.35
C LEU A 384 5.76 -23.53 -3.33
N VAL A 385 5.46 -23.69 -4.63
CA VAL A 385 6.48 -23.75 -5.69
C VAL A 385 7.18 -22.41 -5.84
N ASN A 386 6.44 -21.29 -5.91
CA ASN A 386 7.03 -19.96 -6.05
C ASN A 386 7.98 -19.60 -4.89
N ASN A 387 7.64 -20.03 -3.68
CA ASN A 387 8.44 -19.80 -2.47
C ASN A 387 9.46 -20.89 -2.17
N SER A 388 9.64 -21.88 -3.06
CA SER A 388 10.57 -23.01 -2.87
C SER A 388 10.35 -23.76 -1.56
N ILE A 389 9.11 -23.84 -1.10
CA ILE A 389 8.73 -24.55 0.13
C ILE A 389 8.56 -26.03 -0.21
N PRO A 390 9.25 -26.95 0.49
CA PRO A 390 9.11 -28.38 0.23
C PRO A 390 7.74 -28.90 0.69
N PHE A 391 7.13 -29.74 -0.13
CA PHE A 391 5.91 -30.47 0.18
C PHE A 391 5.88 -31.78 -0.61
N ASN A 392 5.16 -32.77 -0.11
CA ASN A 392 4.91 -34.02 -0.82
C ASN A 392 3.67 -33.87 -1.69
N ILE A 393 3.75 -34.35 -2.92
CA ILE A 393 2.56 -34.51 -3.76
C ILE A 393 1.71 -35.59 -3.09
N PRO A 394 0.48 -35.27 -2.68
CA PRO A 394 -0.35 -36.24 -1.98
C PRO A 394 -0.71 -37.41 -2.90
N ASP A 395 -0.51 -38.62 -2.40
CA ASP A 395 -0.98 -39.83 -3.06
C ASP A 395 -2.51 -39.88 -3.05
N ASP A 396 -3.13 -40.43 -4.09
CA ASP A 396 -4.61 -40.61 -4.24
C ASP A 396 -5.26 -41.52 -3.17
N GLU A 397 -4.52 -41.88 -2.12
CA GLU A 397 -5.02 -42.70 -1.03
C GLU A 397 -6.00 -41.89 -0.15
N ALA A 398 -7.27 -42.28 -0.22
CA ALA A 398 -8.42 -41.72 0.49
C ALA A 398 -8.38 -41.89 2.03
N LYS A 399 -7.22 -41.67 2.67
CA LYS A 399 -7.01 -41.88 4.11
C LYS A 399 -8.02 -41.12 4.99
N ASN A 400 -8.61 -40.03 4.49
CA ASN A 400 -9.54 -39.17 5.23
C ASN A 400 -10.86 -38.84 4.51
N HIS A 401 -11.27 -39.59 3.48
CA HIS A 401 -12.46 -39.25 2.66
C HIS A 401 -12.45 -37.82 2.05
N ILE A 402 -11.28 -37.18 2.00
CA ILE A 402 -11.06 -35.85 1.43
C ILE A 402 -10.14 -36.00 0.23
N ASN A 403 -10.53 -35.39 -0.89
CA ASN A 403 -9.68 -35.28 -2.06
C ASN A 403 -8.52 -34.32 -1.77
N PRO A 404 -7.27 -34.79 -1.88
CA PRO A 404 -6.12 -33.98 -1.50
C PRO A 404 -5.81 -32.85 -2.50
N ILE A 405 -6.33 -32.91 -3.72
CA ILE A 405 -6.19 -31.86 -4.74
C ILE A 405 -7.17 -30.72 -4.47
N THR A 406 -8.46 -31.02 -4.38
CA THR A 406 -9.53 -30.02 -4.26
C THR A 406 -9.86 -29.64 -2.81
N GLY A 407 -9.47 -30.48 -1.85
CA GLY A 407 -9.86 -30.37 -0.44
C GLY A 407 -11.33 -30.73 -0.16
N GLN A 408 -12.09 -31.15 -1.18
CA GLN A 408 -13.50 -31.55 -1.09
C GLN A 408 -13.64 -32.95 -0.49
N LEU A 409 -14.76 -33.23 0.18
CA LEU A 409 -15.13 -34.59 0.56
C LEU A 409 -15.50 -35.41 -0.68
N TYR A 410 -14.91 -36.59 -0.83
CA TYR A 410 -15.18 -37.50 -1.97
C TYR A 410 -16.67 -37.82 -2.14
N GLU A 411 -17.44 -37.83 -1.05
CA GLU A 411 -18.88 -38.09 -1.10
C GLU A 411 -19.67 -37.07 -1.92
N ASN A 412 -19.16 -35.84 -2.00
CA ASN A 412 -19.80 -34.71 -2.67
C ASN A 412 -19.18 -34.43 -4.06
N GLU A 413 -18.20 -35.21 -4.50
CA GLU A 413 -17.58 -35.02 -5.81
C GLU A 413 -18.47 -35.51 -6.93
N ALA A 414 -18.57 -34.69 -7.98
CA ALA A 414 -19.27 -35.03 -9.22
C ALA A 414 -18.67 -36.25 -9.95
N LEU A 415 -17.49 -36.73 -9.55
CA LEU A 415 -16.92 -37.99 -10.06
C LEU A 415 -17.79 -39.22 -9.78
N ARG A 416 -18.63 -39.19 -8.72
CA ARG A 416 -19.69 -40.21 -8.56
C ARG A 416 -20.76 -40.12 -9.65
N GLU A 417 -21.01 -38.95 -10.22
CA GLU A 417 -21.91 -38.78 -11.37
C GLU A 417 -21.28 -39.33 -12.65
N LEU A 418 -19.97 -39.15 -12.88
CA LEU A 418 -19.24 -39.73 -14.04
C LEU A 418 -19.31 -41.26 -14.11
N GLN A 419 -19.37 -41.95 -12.97
CA GLN A 419 -19.57 -43.41 -12.91
C GLN A 419 -21.00 -43.83 -13.29
N ASN A 420 -21.97 -42.91 -13.16
CA ASN A 420 -23.38 -43.12 -13.49
C ASN A 420 -23.78 -42.54 -14.87
N MET A 421 -22.86 -41.88 -15.58
CA MET A 421 -23.13 -41.33 -16.91
C MET A 421 -23.26 -42.45 -17.96
N THR A 422 -24.27 -42.32 -18.81
CA THR A 422 -24.43 -43.14 -20.01
C THR A 422 -23.28 -42.90 -20.99
N MET A 423 -23.05 -43.82 -21.94
CA MET A 423 -21.97 -43.62 -22.93
C MET A 423 -22.20 -42.37 -23.80
N GLU A 424 -23.45 -42.06 -24.13
CA GLU A 424 -23.81 -40.85 -24.90
C GLU A 424 -23.45 -39.55 -24.14
N GLU A 425 -23.62 -39.54 -22.81
CA GLU A 425 -23.23 -38.41 -21.97
C GLU A 425 -21.71 -38.28 -21.86
N LYS A 426 -20.98 -39.40 -21.77
CA LYS A 426 -19.51 -39.41 -21.79
C LYS A 426 -18.94 -38.87 -23.10
N GLU A 427 -19.54 -39.24 -24.23
CA GLU A 427 -19.16 -38.72 -25.54
C GLU A 427 -19.37 -37.20 -25.63
N ARG A 428 -20.50 -36.68 -25.14
CA ARG A 428 -20.77 -35.24 -25.11
C ARG A 428 -19.81 -34.45 -24.22
N GLU A 429 -19.45 -34.97 -23.05
CA GLU A 429 -18.46 -34.31 -22.18
C GLU A 429 -17.05 -34.37 -22.81
N ALA A 430 -16.70 -35.46 -23.48
CA ALA A 430 -15.45 -35.58 -24.24
C ALA A 430 -15.39 -34.57 -25.40
N GLU A 431 -16.49 -34.35 -26.12
CA GLU A 431 -16.59 -33.32 -27.17
C GLU A 431 -16.40 -31.91 -26.60
N LYS A 432 -17.03 -31.59 -25.45
CA LYS A 432 -16.84 -30.30 -24.78
C LYS A 432 -15.37 -30.06 -24.41
N LEU A 433 -14.70 -31.07 -23.85
CA LEU A 433 -13.28 -31.02 -23.50
C LEU A 433 -12.42 -30.83 -24.74
N PHE A 434 -12.69 -31.56 -25.82
CA PHE A 434 -11.97 -31.42 -27.10
C PHE A 434 -12.07 -29.99 -27.65
N VAL A 435 -13.26 -29.39 -27.63
CA VAL A 435 -13.48 -28.01 -28.06
C VAL A 435 -12.73 -27.01 -27.17
N LEU A 436 -12.65 -27.26 -25.86
CA LEU A 436 -11.91 -26.41 -24.93
C LEU A 436 -10.40 -26.41 -25.23
N PHE A 437 -9.81 -27.60 -25.47
CA PHE A 437 -8.41 -27.72 -25.87
C PHE A 437 -8.12 -27.05 -27.22
N GLU A 438 -9.01 -27.20 -28.21
CA GLU A 438 -8.89 -26.51 -29.51
C GLU A 438 -8.96 -24.98 -29.37
N ARG A 439 -9.82 -24.46 -28.49
CA ARG A 439 -9.89 -23.02 -28.19
C ARG A 439 -8.63 -22.53 -27.49
N MET A 440 -8.10 -23.29 -26.53
CA MET A 440 -6.85 -22.94 -25.84
C MET A 440 -5.64 -22.97 -26.79
N LYS A 441 -5.56 -23.95 -27.69
CA LYS A 441 -4.49 -24.07 -28.71
C LYS A 441 -4.47 -22.90 -29.70
N LYS A 442 -5.60 -22.25 -29.93
CA LYS A 442 -5.70 -21.04 -30.76
C LYS A 442 -5.21 -19.77 -30.07
N ASN A 443 -4.98 -19.79 -28.75
CA ASN A 443 -4.42 -18.64 -28.04
C ASN A 443 -2.88 -18.65 -28.13
N PRO A 444 -2.26 -17.73 -28.88
CA PRO A 444 -0.81 -17.74 -29.12
C PRO A 444 0.04 -17.51 -27.86
N ALA A 445 -0.56 -17.13 -26.72
CA ALA A 445 0.14 -16.96 -25.44
C ALA A 445 0.27 -18.26 -24.62
N ILE A 446 -0.39 -19.35 -25.01
CA ILE A 446 -0.46 -20.60 -24.22
C ILE A 446 -0.09 -21.78 -25.13
N ASN A 447 1.05 -22.44 -24.87
CA ASN A 447 1.48 -23.62 -25.63
C ASN A 447 1.12 -24.90 -24.87
N ILE A 448 -0.08 -25.42 -25.10
CA ILE A 448 -0.56 -26.68 -24.51
C ILE A 448 -0.77 -27.72 -25.62
N VAL A 449 -0.20 -28.90 -25.43
CA VAL A 449 -0.45 -30.08 -26.30
C VAL A 449 -1.71 -30.77 -25.79
N ASN A 450 -2.68 -31.03 -26.67
CA ASN A 450 -3.89 -31.75 -26.31
C ASN A 450 -3.52 -33.16 -25.81
N PRO A 451 -3.90 -33.55 -24.58
CA PRO A 451 -3.59 -34.87 -24.02
C PRO A 451 -4.09 -36.03 -24.89
N VAL A 452 -5.18 -35.84 -25.64
CA VAL A 452 -5.71 -36.83 -26.58
C VAL A 452 -4.79 -37.00 -27.79
N GLU A 453 -4.25 -35.89 -28.33
CA GLU A 453 -3.25 -35.95 -29.41
C GLU A 453 -1.95 -36.62 -28.94
N LEU A 454 -1.55 -36.37 -27.68
CA LEU A 454 -0.40 -37.04 -27.07
C LEU A 454 -0.65 -38.53 -26.88
N ALA A 455 -1.81 -38.93 -26.34
CA ALA A 455 -2.19 -40.33 -26.16
C ALA A 455 -2.33 -41.07 -27.50
N GLN A 456 -2.79 -40.39 -28.56
CA GLN A 456 -2.83 -40.93 -29.92
C GLN A 456 -1.43 -41.14 -30.48
N ARG A 457 -0.50 -40.21 -30.26
CA ARG A 457 0.93 -40.36 -30.65
C ARG A 457 1.63 -41.46 -29.86
N GLU A 458 1.29 -41.64 -28.59
CA GLU A 458 1.85 -42.66 -27.71
C GLU A 458 1.19 -44.04 -27.89
N GLY A 459 0.16 -44.16 -28.74
CA GLY A 459 -0.54 -45.42 -28.99
C GLY A 459 -1.31 -45.95 -27.78
N LYS A 460 -1.69 -45.08 -26.84
CA LYS A 460 -2.40 -45.42 -25.59
C LYS A 460 -3.93 -45.29 -25.69
N LEU A 461 -4.46 -45.00 -26.88
CA LEU A 461 -5.91 -44.98 -27.11
C LEU A 461 -6.40 -46.42 -27.33
N GLU A 462 -7.27 -46.88 -26.44
CA GLU A 462 -8.03 -48.11 -26.64
C GLU A 462 -9.19 -47.81 -27.60
N ASN A 463 -9.20 -48.46 -28.77
CA ASN A 463 -10.34 -48.38 -29.66
C ASN A 463 -11.49 -49.19 -29.06
N LEU A 464 -12.67 -48.57 -28.92
CA LEU A 464 -13.87 -49.31 -28.56
C LEU A 464 -14.14 -50.39 -29.62
N PRO A 465 -14.62 -51.59 -29.23
CA PRO A 465 -14.96 -52.62 -30.20
C PRO A 465 -16.06 -52.12 -31.14
N ASP A 466 -15.84 -52.29 -32.44
CA ASP A 466 -16.83 -51.97 -33.47
C ASP A 466 -18.12 -52.77 -33.19
N SER A 467 -19.21 -52.06 -32.94
CA SER A 467 -20.53 -52.67 -32.87
C SER A 467 -21.06 -52.90 -34.28
N ASP A 468 -20.53 -53.89 -35.00
CA ASP A 468 -21.03 -54.22 -36.35
C ASP A 468 -21.55 -55.66 -36.46
N HIS A 469 -22.87 -55.70 -36.66
CA HIS A 469 -23.70 -56.64 -37.42
C HIS A 469 -24.21 -57.95 -36.78
N SER A 470 -25.53 -57.98 -36.57
CA SER A 470 -26.37 -59.09 -37.04
C SER A 470 -27.80 -58.60 -37.36
N ASP A 471 -28.01 -58.09 -38.57
CA ASP A 471 -29.30 -58.26 -39.26
C ASP A 471 -29.03 -59.18 -40.46
N SER A 472 -29.47 -60.43 -40.33
CA SER A 472 -29.74 -61.34 -41.44
C SER A 472 -30.91 -62.23 -41.05
N ASP A 473 -32.09 -61.87 -41.55
CA ASP A 473 -32.93 -62.76 -42.36
C ASP A 473 -33.68 -61.94 -43.43
#